data_AF-A0A378MBL6-F1
#
_entry.id   AF-A0A378MBL6-F1
#
_cell.length_a   1.000
_cell.length_b   1.000
_cell.length_c   1.000
_cell.angle_alpha   90.00
_cell.angle_beta   90.00
_cell.angle_gamma   90.00
#
_symmetry.space_group_name_H-M   'P 1'
#
loop_
_entity.id
_entity.type
_entity.pdbx_description
1 polymer ?
#
loop_
_entity_poly.entity_id
_entity_poly.type
_entity_poly.pdbx_seq_one_letter_code
_entity_poly.pdbx_strand_id
1 'polypeptide(L)'
;MGIIKKKSFWLMLGLVLLLLSACGKDPREDMIQSLAKVSNMKQGAGTFEMKIKDLQLGDTSQNSSVAMVTSQIKNARISGDYIKNNKAAEVNIKLQAAGLEIPFTLVGNGKDTYISTDFVQPVVKIASSFGQNVPVNEAQLEKIKGKYLSLQEVNKLSQTETKNNQIDPKTAEAFAKDYQKEVRDYLKKLDKKSFTVDGDVITHTFDKKEMLEVVKLAQKTAESKKEYAEYKKLFSEKNFQKALDTFQKLTLKLSVNKKTDKTDMIYTIVPKDQQSLKSLALEMTVTPSKYKKAPVMPKKADILSNEEFQKLLSQPKPQTQTQPQVKITDEQFKQVLNQIKQVKATGQTIDAAKKQQLLQTYKAYLSDEQYKELRTELDK
;
A
#
# COMPACT_ATOMS: atom_id res chain seq x y z
N MET A 1 -21.93 -69.47 -24.63
CA MET A 1 -20.53 -69.02 -24.79
C MET A 1 -20.56 -67.92 -25.85
N GLY A 2 -20.41 -66.63 -25.50
CA GLY A 2 -19.11 -65.95 -25.33
C GLY A 2 -18.55 -65.60 -26.72
N ILE A 3 -18.11 -64.39 -27.09
CA ILE A 3 -17.40 -63.32 -26.38
C ILE A 3 -17.47 -62.02 -27.22
N ILE A 4 -17.52 -60.90 -26.51
CA ILE A 4 -17.37 -59.49 -26.95
C ILE A 4 -15.98 -59.19 -27.53
N LYS A 5 -15.85 -58.29 -28.53
CA LYS A 5 -14.80 -57.24 -28.57
C LYS A 5 -15.07 -56.08 -29.56
N LYS A 6 -15.38 -54.92 -28.98
CA LYS A 6 -14.82 -53.55 -29.20
C LYS A 6 -14.87 -52.97 -30.64
N LYS A 7 -15.46 -51.82 -30.96
CA LYS A 7 -16.08 -50.69 -30.23
C LYS A 7 -16.94 -49.93 -31.26
N SER A 8 -18.26 -50.03 -31.14
CA SER A 8 -19.20 -48.99 -31.54
C SER A 8 -19.78 -48.46 -30.23
N PHE A 9 -19.62 -47.17 -29.98
CA PHE A 9 -20.18 -46.47 -28.83
C PHE A 9 -20.34 -45.00 -29.24
N TRP A 10 -21.20 -44.76 -30.24
CA TRP A 10 -22.54 -44.22 -30.03
C TRP A 10 -22.52 -42.80 -29.43
N LEU A 11 -22.72 -41.83 -30.33
CA LEU A 11 -23.67 -40.73 -30.11
C LEU A 11 -24.89 -41.28 -29.35
N MET A 12 -25.28 -40.62 -28.24
CA MET A 12 -26.43 -40.93 -27.37
C MET A 12 -26.21 -42.01 -26.28
N LEU A 13 -25.26 -41.75 -25.38
CA LEU A 13 -25.43 -41.92 -23.93
C LEU A 13 -25.17 -40.53 -23.34
N GLY A 14 -26.13 -39.86 -22.69
CA GLY A 14 -26.66 -40.32 -21.42
C GLY A 14 -26.23 -39.30 -20.38
N LEU A 15 -27.15 -38.40 -20.06
CA LEU A 15 -27.23 -37.64 -18.83
C LEU A 15 -26.53 -38.37 -17.67
N VAL A 16 -25.73 -37.66 -16.89
CA VAL A 16 -25.16 -38.12 -15.60
C VAL A 16 -23.94 -39.03 -15.73
N LEU A 17 -22.75 -38.42 -15.85
CA LEU A 17 -21.57 -38.87 -15.09
C LEU A 17 -20.83 -37.63 -14.55
N LEU A 18 -21.40 -37.14 -13.45
CA LEU A 18 -20.70 -36.60 -12.28
C LEU A 18 -19.84 -35.35 -12.57
N LEU A 19 -20.37 -34.15 -12.35
CA LEU A 19 -20.59 -33.69 -10.97
C LEU A 19 -19.59 -34.37 -10.03
N LEU A 20 -18.30 -34.04 -10.15
CA LEU A 20 -17.55 -33.71 -8.94
C LEU A 20 -18.14 -32.42 -8.37
N SER A 21 -19.43 -32.48 -8.00
CA SER A 21 -19.93 -31.79 -6.85
C SER A 21 -19.00 -32.23 -5.73
N ALA A 22 -18.01 -31.39 -5.41
CA ALA A 22 -17.50 -31.34 -4.06
C ALA A 22 -18.75 -31.42 -3.17
N CYS A 23 -18.86 -32.52 -2.42
CA CYS A 23 -20.06 -32.89 -1.68
C CYS A 23 -20.78 -31.69 -1.08
N GLY A 24 -21.95 -31.37 -1.63
CA GLY A 24 -23.12 -30.87 -0.88
C GLY A 24 -23.00 -29.57 -0.06
N LYS A 25 -21.96 -28.75 -0.21
CA LYS A 25 -21.86 -27.47 0.52
C LYS A 25 -21.95 -26.29 -0.43
N ASP A 26 -22.77 -25.33 -0.01
CA ASP A 26 -22.95 -24.05 -0.68
C ASP A 26 -21.58 -23.35 -0.80
N PRO A 27 -21.07 -23.04 -2.02
CA PRO A 27 -19.74 -22.44 -2.20
C PRO A 27 -19.61 -21.09 -1.48
N ARG A 28 -20.73 -20.42 -1.22
CA ARG A 28 -20.79 -19.21 -0.40
C ARG A 28 -20.40 -19.53 1.04
N GLU A 29 -20.93 -20.61 1.61
CA GLU A 29 -20.62 -21.03 2.98
C GLU A 29 -19.16 -21.45 3.13
N ASP A 30 -18.59 -22.14 2.15
CA ASP A 30 -17.18 -22.54 2.18
C ASP A 30 -16.24 -21.33 2.08
N MET A 31 -16.54 -20.33 1.22
CA MET A 31 -15.80 -19.08 1.17
C MET A 31 -15.94 -18.29 2.47
N ILE A 32 -17.17 -18.15 3.00
CA ILE A 32 -17.45 -17.50 4.29
C ILE A 32 -16.68 -18.18 5.42
N GLN A 33 -16.67 -19.51 5.47
CA GLN A 33 -15.95 -20.26 6.51
C GLN A 33 -14.44 -20.01 6.44
N SER A 34 -13.87 -20.03 5.23
CA SER A 34 -12.45 -19.80 5.04
C SER A 34 -12.05 -18.37 5.43
N LEU A 35 -12.84 -17.37 5.03
CA LEU A 35 -12.63 -15.97 5.46
C LEU A 35 -12.78 -15.81 6.98
N ALA A 36 -13.78 -16.46 7.58
CA ALA A 36 -14.03 -16.41 9.02
C ALA A 36 -12.91 -17.05 9.85
N LYS A 37 -12.25 -18.10 9.34
CA LYS A 37 -11.07 -18.69 10.00
C LYS A 37 -9.94 -17.67 10.08
N VAL A 38 -9.68 -16.96 8.99
CA VAL A 38 -8.62 -15.94 8.93
C VAL A 38 -8.94 -14.76 9.85
N SER A 39 -10.18 -14.29 9.85
CA SER A 39 -10.59 -13.13 10.67
C SER A 39 -10.65 -13.44 12.17
N ASN A 40 -11.14 -14.62 12.57
CA ASN A 40 -11.38 -14.99 13.98
C ASN A 40 -10.21 -15.74 14.65
N MET A 41 -9.07 -15.83 13.98
CA MET A 41 -7.88 -16.44 14.58
C MET A 41 -7.41 -15.62 15.79
N LYS A 42 -7.62 -16.17 17.00
CA LYS A 42 -7.05 -15.69 18.28
C LYS A 42 -5.53 -15.69 18.27
N GLN A 43 -4.95 -16.64 17.54
CA GLN A 43 -3.54 -16.71 17.20
C GLN A 43 -3.45 -16.99 15.71
N GLY A 44 -2.56 -16.29 15.01
CA GLY A 44 -2.39 -16.46 13.59
C GLY A 44 -0.99 -16.09 13.17
N ALA A 45 -0.46 -16.82 12.20
CA ALA A 45 0.75 -16.46 11.50
C ALA A 45 0.52 -16.63 10.00
N GLY A 46 1.33 -15.98 9.18
CA GLY A 46 1.21 -16.11 7.73
C GLY A 46 2.16 -15.20 7.00
N THR A 47 2.12 -15.31 5.68
CA THR A 47 2.82 -14.41 4.77
C THR A 47 1.83 -13.63 3.93
N PHE A 48 2.24 -12.45 3.49
CA PHE A 48 1.50 -11.68 2.51
C PHE A 48 2.43 -11.20 1.41
N GLU A 49 1.86 -11.01 0.23
CA GLU A 49 2.51 -10.43 -0.94
C GLU A 49 1.50 -9.50 -1.60
N MET A 50 1.95 -8.32 -2.00
CA MET A 50 1.23 -7.38 -2.84
C MET A 50 2.13 -6.97 -3.99
N LYS A 51 1.62 -7.01 -5.21
CA LYS A 51 2.35 -6.60 -6.41
C LYS A 51 1.41 -6.00 -7.45
N ILE A 52 1.99 -5.28 -8.38
CA ILE A 52 1.28 -4.86 -9.59
C ILE A 52 1.28 -6.05 -10.55
N LYS A 53 0.09 -6.60 -10.80
CA LYS A 53 -0.14 -7.71 -11.73
C LYS A 53 -0.18 -7.23 -13.17
N ASP A 54 -0.81 -6.08 -13.40
CA ASP A 54 -0.86 -5.42 -14.70
C ASP A 54 -0.90 -3.90 -14.49
N LEU A 55 -0.29 -3.16 -15.40
CA LEU A 55 -0.33 -1.70 -15.44
C LEU A 55 -0.24 -1.27 -16.89
N GLN A 56 -1.27 -0.59 -17.36
CA GLN A 56 -1.33 -0.02 -18.70
C GLN A 56 -1.50 1.49 -18.56
N LEU A 57 -0.52 2.23 -19.03
CA LEU A 57 -0.58 3.68 -19.08
C LEU A 57 -1.23 4.14 -20.40
N GLY A 58 -1.54 5.44 -20.46
CA GLY A 58 -1.90 6.15 -21.68
C GLY A 58 -0.82 6.07 -22.77
N ASP A 59 -0.95 6.90 -23.81
CA ASP A 59 0.09 7.00 -24.82
C ASP A 59 1.37 7.61 -24.20
N THR A 60 2.43 6.81 -24.08
CA THR A 60 3.75 7.20 -23.54
C THR A 60 4.82 7.22 -24.62
N SER A 61 4.44 7.08 -25.90
CA SER A 61 5.35 6.91 -27.05
C SER A 61 6.36 8.04 -27.21
N GLN A 62 6.09 9.23 -26.67
CA GLN A 62 6.98 10.39 -26.75
C GLN A 62 8.00 10.50 -25.60
N ASN A 63 8.01 9.60 -24.60
CA ASN A 63 8.87 9.76 -23.43
C ASN A 63 9.47 8.43 -22.94
N SER A 64 10.70 8.13 -23.36
CA SER A 64 11.47 6.95 -22.95
C SER A 64 11.71 6.86 -21.44
N SER A 65 11.78 8.01 -20.73
CA SER A 65 11.87 8.04 -19.27
C SER A 65 10.60 7.49 -18.60
N VAL A 66 9.43 7.66 -19.22
CA VAL A 66 8.17 7.09 -18.70
C VAL A 66 8.18 5.58 -18.79
N ALA A 67 8.71 4.99 -19.87
CA ALA A 67 8.83 3.54 -20.00
C ALA A 67 9.74 2.95 -18.90
N MET A 68 10.87 3.61 -18.62
CA MET A 68 11.78 3.21 -17.53
C MET A 68 11.10 3.27 -16.16
N VAL A 69 10.47 4.39 -15.81
CA VAL A 69 9.75 4.55 -14.53
C VAL A 69 8.61 3.53 -14.41
N THR A 70 7.86 3.30 -15.49
CA THR A 70 6.77 2.31 -15.50
C THR A 70 7.28 0.90 -15.23
N SER A 71 8.42 0.52 -15.80
CA SER A 71 9.02 -0.81 -15.56
C SER A 71 9.43 -0.99 -14.10
N GLN A 72 9.98 0.04 -13.47
CA GLN A 72 10.36 0.01 -12.06
C GLN A 72 9.13 -0.09 -11.15
N ILE A 73 8.07 0.65 -11.47
CA ILE A 73 6.80 0.61 -10.72
C ILE A 73 6.15 -0.77 -10.86
N LYS A 74 6.08 -1.35 -12.07
CA LYS A 74 5.52 -2.70 -12.30
C LYS A 74 6.21 -3.77 -11.47
N ASN A 75 7.52 -3.65 -11.29
CA ASN A 75 8.33 -4.58 -10.51
C ASN A 75 8.27 -4.31 -9.00
N ALA A 76 7.55 -3.27 -8.57
CA ALA A 76 7.38 -2.99 -7.15
C ALA A 76 6.54 -4.08 -6.47
N ARG A 77 7.04 -4.52 -5.32
CA ARG A 77 6.44 -5.61 -4.53
C ARG A 77 6.53 -5.25 -3.07
N ILE A 78 5.44 -5.46 -2.36
CA ILE A 78 5.42 -5.43 -0.89
C ILE A 78 5.21 -6.86 -0.45
N SER A 79 6.07 -7.40 0.38
CA SER A 79 5.89 -8.76 0.91
C SER A 79 6.26 -8.81 2.37
N GLY A 80 5.87 -9.86 3.07
CA GLY A 80 6.14 -9.92 4.48
C GLY A 80 5.49 -11.09 5.17
N ASP A 81 5.64 -11.09 6.48
CA ASP A 81 5.03 -12.04 7.38
C ASP A 81 4.36 -11.32 8.54
N TYR A 82 3.35 -11.97 9.10
CA TYR A 82 2.66 -11.48 10.27
C TYR A 82 2.55 -12.61 11.29
N ILE A 83 2.55 -12.21 12.56
CA ILE A 83 2.26 -13.08 13.68
C ILE A 83 1.39 -12.27 14.64
N LYS A 84 0.29 -12.85 15.11
CA LYS A 84 -0.59 -12.23 16.10
C LYS A 84 -1.03 -13.24 17.15
N ASN A 85 -1.27 -12.74 18.35
CA ASN A 85 -2.05 -13.41 19.39
C ASN A 85 -2.99 -12.42 20.07
N ASN A 86 -3.70 -12.83 21.12
CA ASN A 86 -4.64 -11.97 21.84
C ASN A 86 -4.00 -10.75 22.54
N LYS A 87 -2.67 -10.70 22.68
CA LYS A 87 -1.95 -9.66 23.42
C LYS A 87 -1.10 -8.76 22.53
N ALA A 88 -0.58 -9.29 21.43
CA ALA A 88 0.36 -8.58 20.59
C ALA A 88 0.27 -9.04 19.12
N ALA A 89 0.75 -8.18 18.24
CA ALA A 89 0.95 -8.46 16.83
C ALA A 89 2.31 -7.92 16.38
N GLU A 90 2.93 -8.63 15.45
CA GLU A 90 4.16 -8.29 14.75
C GLU A 90 3.92 -8.45 13.26
N VAL A 91 4.33 -7.46 12.48
CA VAL A 91 4.25 -7.44 11.02
C VAL A 91 5.60 -7.04 10.47
N ASN A 92 6.23 -7.93 9.73
CA ASN A 92 7.45 -7.69 8.99
C ASN A 92 7.06 -7.38 7.55
N ILE A 93 7.48 -6.24 7.03
CA ILE A 93 7.18 -5.75 5.69
C ILE A 93 8.51 -5.54 4.96
N LYS A 94 8.57 -5.99 3.72
CA LYS A 94 9.66 -5.77 2.77
C LYS A 94 9.11 -5.06 1.56
N LEU A 95 9.49 -3.80 1.39
CA LEU A 95 9.22 -3.05 0.17
C LEU A 95 10.39 -3.28 -0.80
N GLN A 96 10.10 -3.91 -1.93
CA GLN A 96 11.02 -4.07 -3.03
C GLN A 96 10.62 -3.11 -4.15
N ALA A 97 11.50 -2.18 -4.50
CA ALA A 97 11.28 -1.23 -5.58
C ALA A 97 12.63 -0.79 -6.18
N ALA A 98 12.71 -0.66 -7.50
CA ALA A 98 13.92 -0.19 -8.20
C ALA A 98 15.22 -0.94 -7.80
N GLY A 99 15.14 -2.25 -7.54
CA GLY A 99 16.28 -3.09 -7.13
C GLY A 99 16.72 -2.94 -5.66
N LEU A 100 15.97 -2.19 -4.87
CA LEU A 100 16.22 -1.94 -3.45
C LEU A 100 15.20 -2.69 -2.59
N GLU A 101 15.63 -3.20 -1.43
CA GLU A 101 14.78 -3.80 -0.42
C GLU A 101 14.81 -2.95 0.86
N ILE A 102 13.65 -2.43 1.27
CA ILE A 102 13.48 -1.63 2.49
C ILE A 102 12.65 -2.46 3.48
N PRO A 103 13.24 -2.90 4.61
CA PRO A 103 12.54 -3.63 5.65
C PRO A 103 11.86 -2.67 6.63
N PHE A 104 10.61 -2.96 7.00
CA PHE A 104 9.90 -2.32 8.10
C PHE A 104 9.36 -3.41 9.01
N THR A 105 9.55 -3.25 10.32
CA THR A 105 8.92 -4.15 11.32
C THR A 105 8.04 -3.32 12.22
N LEU A 106 6.77 -3.68 12.31
CA LEU A 106 5.79 -3.08 13.21
C LEU A 106 5.45 -4.08 14.30
N VAL A 107 5.47 -3.64 15.56
CA VAL A 107 5.07 -4.47 16.71
C VAL A 107 4.14 -3.68 17.61
N GLY A 108 3.06 -4.28 18.10
CA GLY A 108 2.17 -3.60 19.02
C GLY A 108 1.30 -4.53 19.86
N ASN A 109 0.72 -3.98 20.92
CA ASN A 109 -0.12 -4.68 21.90
C ASN A 109 -1.55 -4.10 22.04
N GLY A 110 -1.96 -3.27 21.08
CA GLY A 110 -3.23 -2.53 21.08
C GLY A 110 -3.18 -1.19 21.81
N LYS A 111 -2.23 -1.01 22.75
CA LYS A 111 -1.99 0.27 23.43
C LYS A 111 -0.77 1.00 22.85
N ASP A 112 0.34 0.27 22.76
CA ASP A 112 1.63 0.74 22.31
C ASP A 112 1.95 0.12 20.95
N THR A 113 2.53 0.91 20.05
CA THR A 113 2.89 0.49 18.69
C THR A 113 4.26 1.05 18.34
N TYR A 114 5.13 0.17 17.90
CA TYR A 114 6.52 0.47 17.61
C TYR A 114 6.87 0.14 16.17
N ILE A 115 7.76 0.93 15.59
CA ILE A 115 8.35 0.68 14.27
C ILE A 115 9.86 0.51 14.41
N SER A 116 10.42 -0.55 13.82
CA SER A 116 11.88 -0.73 13.74
C SER A 116 12.50 0.39 12.90
N THR A 117 13.71 0.80 13.25
CA THR A 117 14.53 1.78 12.52
C THR A 117 15.40 1.16 11.44
N ASP A 118 15.30 -0.15 11.19
CA ASP A 118 16.10 -0.86 10.16
C ASP A 118 15.86 -0.31 8.74
N PHE A 119 14.74 0.39 8.50
CA PHE A 119 14.49 1.06 7.22
C PHE A 119 15.41 2.27 6.97
N VAL A 120 16.00 2.86 8.02
CA VAL A 120 16.73 4.13 7.92
C VAL A 120 17.98 3.98 7.06
N GLN A 121 18.78 2.92 7.26
CA GLN A 121 20.00 2.72 6.48
C GLN A 121 19.72 2.54 4.97
N PRO A 122 18.78 1.68 4.53
CA PRO A 122 18.35 1.62 3.13
C PRO A 122 17.89 2.98 2.59
N VAL A 123 17.08 3.73 3.35
CA VAL A 123 16.60 5.05 2.92
C VAL A 123 17.74 6.06 2.76
N VAL A 124 18.71 6.08 3.66
CA VAL A 124 19.91 6.94 3.56
C VAL A 124 20.72 6.59 2.31
N LYS A 125 20.96 5.30 2.04
CA LYS A 125 21.67 4.85 0.83
C LYS A 125 20.96 5.31 -0.44
N ILE A 126 19.63 5.25 -0.45
CA ILE A 126 18.81 5.73 -1.58
C ILE A 126 19.00 7.24 -1.76
N ALA A 127 18.83 8.03 -0.70
CA ALA A 127 19.01 9.47 -0.75
C ALA A 127 20.41 9.84 -1.27
N SER A 128 21.46 9.19 -0.77
CA SER A 128 22.84 9.39 -1.25
C SER A 128 23.02 9.01 -2.72
N SER A 129 22.36 7.96 -3.22
CA SER A 129 22.40 7.59 -4.65
C SER A 129 21.78 8.65 -5.57
N PHE A 130 20.83 9.44 -5.05
CA PHE A 130 20.25 10.60 -5.74
C PHE A 130 21.05 11.90 -5.50
N GLY A 131 22.27 11.81 -4.98
CA GLY A 131 23.13 12.97 -4.70
C GLY A 131 22.68 13.81 -3.50
N GLN A 132 21.72 13.34 -2.69
CA GLN A 132 21.33 14.01 -1.47
C GLN A 132 22.39 13.76 -0.39
N ASN A 133 22.98 14.83 0.13
CA ASN A 133 23.91 14.73 1.25
C ASN A 133 23.12 14.58 2.55
N VAL A 134 22.86 13.34 2.94
CA VAL A 134 22.27 13.05 4.25
C VAL A 134 23.40 13.05 5.29
N PRO A 135 23.38 13.94 6.29
CA PRO A 135 24.47 14.10 7.26
C PRO A 135 24.47 12.99 8.34
N VAL A 136 24.45 11.73 7.90
CA VAL A 136 24.41 10.55 8.76
C VAL A 136 25.52 9.60 8.33
N ASN A 137 26.44 9.30 9.24
CA ASN A 137 27.55 8.38 9.00
C ASN A 137 27.20 6.93 9.39
N GLU A 138 28.03 5.97 8.99
CA GLU A 138 27.81 4.54 9.27
C GLU A 138 27.74 4.22 10.77
N ALA A 139 28.55 4.90 11.60
CA ALA A 139 28.54 4.70 13.05
C ALA A 139 27.21 5.14 13.68
N GLN A 140 26.55 6.17 13.14
CA GLN A 140 25.20 6.58 13.57
C GLN A 140 24.15 5.55 13.13
N LEU A 141 24.26 5.02 11.91
CA LEU A 141 23.33 3.98 11.41
C LEU A 141 23.43 2.69 12.23
N GLU A 142 24.63 2.28 12.63
CA GLU A 142 24.80 1.09 13.48
C GLU A 142 24.26 1.30 14.91
N LYS A 143 24.23 2.54 15.43
CA LYS A 143 23.66 2.84 16.76
C LYS A 143 22.12 2.73 16.79
N ILE A 144 21.46 2.98 15.68
CA ILE A 144 19.99 2.88 15.60
C ILE A 144 19.53 1.50 15.15
N LYS A 145 20.35 0.72 14.46
CA LYS A 145 20.00 -0.62 13.96
C LYS A 145 19.37 -1.52 15.04
N GLY A 146 18.27 -2.18 14.69
CA GLY A 146 17.49 -3.02 15.61
C GLY A 146 16.76 -2.27 16.73
N LYS A 147 16.80 -0.93 16.75
CA LYS A 147 16.03 -0.09 17.67
C LYS A 147 14.67 0.24 17.10
N TYR A 148 13.77 0.65 17.99
CA TYR A 148 12.37 0.91 17.72
C TYR A 148 11.98 2.34 18.11
N LEU A 149 11.04 2.90 17.35
CA LEU A 149 10.40 4.19 17.65
C LEU A 149 8.94 3.98 18.03
N SER A 150 8.46 4.73 19.02
CA SER A 150 7.05 4.79 19.39
C SER A 150 6.26 5.59 18.34
N LEU A 151 5.29 4.95 17.68
CA LEU A 151 4.43 5.65 16.71
C LEU A 151 3.54 6.70 17.40
N GLN A 152 3.19 6.49 18.67
CA GLN A 152 2.47 7.47 19.47
C GLN A 152 3.26 8.76 19.66
N GLU A 153 4.59 8.68 19.78
CA GLU A 153 5.45 9.87 19.89
C GLU A 153 5.65 10.55 18.53
N VAL A 154 5.83 9.77 17.46
CA VAL A 154 5.95 10.30 16.09
C VAL A 154 4.70 11.10 15.69
N ASN A 155 3.50 10.58 15.98
CA ASN A 155 2.24 11.25 15.66
C ASN A 155 2.02 12.57 16.42
N LYS A 156 2.60 12.73 17.61
CA LYS A 156 2.50 13.99 18.38
C LYS A 156 3.29 15.13 17.71
N LEU A 157 4.30 14.80 16.92
CA LEU A 157 5.21 15.76 16.30
C LEU A 157 4.74 16.24 14.93
N SER A 158 3.90 15.48 14.24
CA SER A 158 3.41 15.82 12.89
C SER A 158 2.41 16.98 12.86
N GLN A 159 2.08 17.62 14.00
CA GLN A 159 1.11 18.73 14.16
C GLN A 159 -0.28 18.49 13.55
N THR A 160 -0.54 17.31 12.99
CA THR A 160 -1.87 16.82 12.74
C THR A 160 -2.45 16.47 14.11
N GLU A 161 -3.11 17.45 14.74
CA GLU A 161 -4.02 17.21 15.87
C GLU A 161 -5.21 16.34 15.42
N THR A 162 -4.95 15.12 14.97
CA THR A 162 -5.93 14.07 15.17
C THR A 162 -5.91 13.85 16.67
N LYS A 163 -6.90 14.41 17.39
CA LYS A 163 -7.31 13.92 18.71
C LYS A 163 -7.08 12.42 18.74
N ASN A 164 -6.49 11.89 19.81
CA ASN A 164 -6.33 10.46 20.06
C ASN A 164 -7.69 9.74 19.89
N ASN A 165 -8.09 9.46 18.65
CA ASN A 165 -9.19 8.57 18.26
C ASN A 165 -8.58 7.17 18.29
N GLN A 166 -7.91 6.84 19.40
CA GLN A 166 -7.40 5.52 19.62
C GLN A 166 -8.64 4.68 19.95
N ILE A 167 -9.20 4.08 18.92
CA ILE A 167 -10.38 3.25 19.07
C ILE A 167 -10.02 2.16 20.07
N ASP A 168 -10.77 2.10 21.18
CA ASP A 168 -10.56 1.10 22.22
C ASP A 168 -10.55 -0.31 21.59
N PRO A 169 -9.54 -1.16 21.86
CA PRO A 169 -9.43 -2.48 21.25
C PRO A 169 -10.67 -3.35 21.42
N LYS A 170 -11.40 -3.23 22.54
CA LYS A 170 -12.65 -3.99 22.74
C LYS A 170 -13.77 -3.47 21.86
N THR A 171 -13.86 -2.15 21.71
CA THR A 171 -14.79 -1.50 20.78
C THR A 171 -14.49 -1.91 19.33
N ALA A 172 -13.21 -2.00 18.97
CA ALA A 172 -12.79 -2.49 17.65
C ALA A 172 -13.13 -3.96 17.41
N GLU A 173 -12.89 -4.83 18.40
CA GLU A 173 -13.26 -6.25 18.32
C GLU A 173 -14.79 -6.42 18.20
N ALA A 174 -15.56 -5.67 19.00
CA ALA A 174 -17.02 -5.71 18.97
C ALA A 174 -17.58 -5.22 17.62
N PHE A 175 -17.07 -4.09 17.12
CA PHE A 175 -17.44 -3.59 15.78
C PHE A 175 -17.11 -4.61 14.70
N ALA A 176 -15.90 -5.17 14.72
CA ALA A 176 -15.46 -6.16 13.74
C ALA A 176 -16.36 -7.41 13.74
N LYS A 177 -16.78 -7.88 14.92
CA LYS A 177 -17.68 -9.03 15.05
C LYS A 177 -19.08 -8.74 14.48
N ASP A 178 -19.65 -7.59 14.83
CA ASP A 178 -20.97 -7.18 14.33
C ASP A 178 -20.94 -6.97 12.81
N TYR A 179 -19.91 -6.30 12.31
CA TYR A 179 -19.72 -6.07 10.87
C TYR A 179 -19.52 -7.38 10.09
N GLN A 180 -18.70 -8.31 10.63
CA GLN A 180 -18.51 -9.63 10.02
C GLN A 180 -19.82 -10.41 9.90
N LYS A 181 -20.73 -10.27 10.87
CA LYS A 181 -22.06 -10.90 10.80
C LYS A 181 -22.87 -10.33 9.63
N GLU A 182 -22.93 -9.01 9.49
CA GLU A 182 -23.64 -8.34 8.39
C GLU A 182 -23.06 -8.74 7.02
N VAL A 183 -21.72 -8.76 6.88
CA VAL A 183 -21.05 -9.20 5.64
C VAL A 183 -21.33 -10.67 5.34
N ARG A 184 -21.28 -11.55 6.35
CA ARG A 184 -21.63 -12.97 6.20
C ARG A 184 -23.05 -13.14 5.68
N ASP A 185 -24.01 -12.42 6.26
CA ASP A 185 -25.42 -12.51 5.85
C ASP A 185 -25.65 -11.97 4.44
N TYR A 186 -24.90 -10.94 4.04
CA TYR A 186 -24.87 -10.45 2.67
C TYR A 186 -24.32 -11.48 1.67
N LEU A 187 -23.16 -12.09 1.97
CA LEU A 187 -22.55 -13.11 1.11
C LEU A 187 -23.47 -14.32 0.89
N LYS A 188 -24.28 -14.70 1.89
CA LYS A 188 -25.30 -15.76 1.77
C LYS A 188 -26.48 -15.40 0.86
N LYS A 189 -26.69 -14.13 0.57
CA LYS A 189 -27.77 -13.65 -0.32
C LYS A 189 -27.33 -13.52 -1.77
N LEU A 190 -26.03 -13.45 -2.04
CA LEU A 190 -25.50 -13.41 -3.40
C LEU A 190 -25.90 -14.66 -4.19
N ASP A 191 -26.08 -14.50 -5.50
CA ASP A 191 -26.40 -15.63 -6.38
C ASP A 191 -25.31 -16.70 -6.29
N LYS A 192 -25.68 -17.94 -6.00
CA LYS A 192 -24.75 -19.08 -5.96
C LYS A 192 -23.95 -19.22 -7.25
N LYS A 193 -24.53 -18.85 -8.40
CA LYS A 193 -23.89 -18.92 -9.71
C LYS A 193 -22.79 -17.88 -9.92
N SER A 194 -22.72 -16.82 -9.08
CA SER A 194 -21.63 -15.86 -9.12
C SER A 194 -20.33 -16.39 -8.48
N PHE A 195 -20.38 -17.59 -7.88
CA PHE A 195 -19.24 -18.29 -7.30
C PHE A 195 -18.81 -19.41 -8.25
N THR A 196 -17.51 -19.43 -8.54
CA THR A 196 -16.88 -20.47 -9.35
C THR A 196 -16.04 -21.36 -8.44
N VAL A 197 -16.03 -22.66 -8.72
CA VAL A 197 -15.27 -23.65 -7.97
C VAL A 197 -14.37 -24.39 -8.94
N ASP A 198 -13.05 -24.30 -8.71
CA ASP A 198 -12.04 -25.04 -9.45
C ASP A 198 -11.18 -25.82 -8.46
N GLY A 199 -11.43 -27.13 -8.36
CA GLY A 199 -10.85 -27.99 -7.34
C GLY A 199 -11.09 -27.49 -5.91
N ASP A 200 -10.01 -27.11 -5.23
CA ASP A 200 -10.04 -26.59 -3.86
C ASP A 200 -10.23 -25.06 -3.78
N VAL A 201 -10.29 -24.36 -4.91
CA VAL A 201 -10.38 -22.90 -4.96
C VAL A 201 -11.80 -22.47 -5.23
N ILE A 202 -12.32 -21.57 -4.40
CA ILE A 202 -13.58 -20.87 -4.63
C ILE A 202 -13.26 -19.44 -5.00
N THR A 203 -13.87 -18.95 -6.08
CA THR A 203 -13.65 -17.61 -6.60
C THR A 203 -14.95 -16.88 -6.80
N HIS A 204 -14.99 -15.62 -6.37
CA HIS A 204 -16.06 -14.68 -6.65
C HIS A 204 -15.46 -13.32 -7.05
N THR A 205 -16.11 -12.61 -7.98
CA THR A 205 -15.65 -11.29 -8.42
C THR A 205 -16.68 -10.26 -8.00
N PHE A 206 -16.34 -9.46 -7.00
CA PHE A 206 -17.15 -8.34 -6.55
C PHE A 206 -17.08 -7.22 -7.58
N ASP A 207 -18.24 -6.76 -8.03
CA ASP A 207 -18.36 -5.54 -8.83
C ASP A 207 -18.53 -4.29 -7.96
N LYS A 208 -18.65 -3.12 -8.61
CA LYS A 208 -18.88 -1.83 -7.93
C LYS A 208 -20.09 -1.81 -7.01
N LYS A 209 -21.20 -2.42 -7.45
CA LYS A 209 -22.45 -2.44 -6.68
C LYS A 209 -22.24 -3.29 -5.44
N GLU A 210 -21.64 -4.47 -5.59
CA GLU A 210 -21.38 -5.36 -4.46
C GLU A 210 -20.38 -4.74 -3.46
N MET A 211 -19.34 -4.06 -3.93
CA MET A 211 -18.42 -3.32 -3.06
C MET A 211 -19.12 -2.16 -2.32
N LEU A 212 -20.02 -1.42 -2.99
CA LEU A 212 -20.81 -0.38 -2.35
C LEU A 212 -21.70 -0.96 -1.24
N GLU A 213 -22.34 -2.10 -1.49
CA GLU A 213 -23.14 -2.78 -0.46
C GLU A 213 -22.27 -3.16 0.75
N VAL A 214 -21.06 -3.67 0.55
CA VAL A 214 -20.12 -3.95 1.67
C VAL A 214 -19.81 -2.68 2.48
N VAL A 215 -19.59 -1.53 1.83
CA VAL A 215 -19.39 -0.24 2.52
C VAL A 215 -20.64 0.22 3.27
N LYS A 216 -21.84 0.04 2.69
CA LYS A 216 -23.11 0.33 3.36
C LYS A 216 -23.29 -0.51 4.62
N LEU A 217 -22.90 -1.79 4.60
CA LEU A 217 -22.93 -2.65 5.79
C LEU A 217 -22.00 -2.13 6.89
N ALA A 218 -20.82 -1.62 6.53
CA ALA A 218 -19.89 -1.03 7.49
C ALA A 218 -20.47 0.24 8.12
N GLN A 219 -21.07 1.12 7.31
CA GLN A 219 -21.74 2.33 7.77
C GLN A 219 -22.95 1.99 8.68
N LYS A 220 -23.82 1.07 8.24
CA LYS A 220 -24.96 0.58 9.03
C LYS A 220 -24.51 0.00 10.36
N THR A 221 -23.42 -0.78 10.36
CA THR A 221 -22.84 -1.32 11.60
C THR A 221 -22.40 -0.19 12.51
N ALA A 222 -21.69 0.81 11.99
CA ALA A 222 -21.24 1.98 12.75
C ALA A 222 -22.41 2.81 13.33
N GLU A 223 -23.57 2.77 12.67
CA GLU A 223 -24.81 3.42 13.11
C GLU A 223 -25.62 2.64 14.14
N SER A 224 -25.37 1.33 14.27
CA SER A 224 -26.14 0.45 15.14
C SER A 224 -25.94 0.68 16.65
N LYS A 225 -24.79 1.24 17.06
CA LYS A 225 -24.42 1.45 18.47
C LYS A 225 -23.73 2.79 18.68
N LYS A 226 -23.92 3.42 19.84
CA LYS A 226 -23.32 4.74 20.15
C LYS A 226 -21.80 4.65 20.28
N GLU A 227 -21.31 3.52 20.78
CA GLU A 227 -19.91 3.18 20.98
C GLU A 227 -19.13 3.13 19.66
N TYR A 228 -19.82 2.95 18.52
CA TYR A 228 -19.20 2.88 17.19
C TYR A 228 -19.16 4.23 16.46
N ALA A 229 -19.45 5.34 17.15
CA ALA A 229 -19.52 6.66 16.53
C ALA A 229 -18.25 7.07 15.75
N GLU A 230 -17.07 6.61 16.17
CA GLU A 230 -15.80 6.88 15.49
C GLU A 230 -15.73 6.23 14.09
N TYR A 231 -16.36 5.06 13.91
CA TYR A 231 -16.40 4.34 12.63
C TYR A 231 -17.31 5.00 11.59
N LYS A 232 -18.31 5.79 12.02
CA LYS A 232 -19.21 6.52 11.10
C LYS A 232 -18.44 7.49 10.20
N LYS A 233 -17.36 8.07 10.72
CA LYS A 233 -16.51 9.00 9.96
C LYS A 233 -15.64 8.28 8.94
N LEU A 234 -15.34 6.99 9.17
CA LEU A 234 -14.47 6.18 8.32
C LEU A 234 -15.25 5.57 7.14
N PHE A 235 -16.51 5.19 7.35
CA PHE A 235 -17.33 4.52 6.33
C PHE A 235 -18.47 5.43 5.88
N SER A 236 -18.23 6.15 4.78
CA SER A 236 -19.25 6.99 4.14
C SER A 236 -19.62 6.42 2.76
N GLU A 237 -20.84 5.92 2.64
CA GLU A 237 -21.41 5.47 1.37
C GLU A 237 -21.31 6.57 0.31
N LYS A 238 -21.68 7.81 0.64
CA LYS A 238 -21.65 8.95 -0.29
C LYS A 238 -20.25 9.21 -0.83
N ASN A 239 -19.23 9.18 0.01
CA ASN A 239 -17.85 9.40 -0.43
C ASN A 239 -17.34 8.24 -1.27
N PHE A 240 -17.69 7.00 -0.89
CA PHE A 240 -17.32 5.83 -1.67
C PHE A 240 -18.00 5.83 -3.04
N GLN A 241 -19.30 6.14 -3.12
CA GLN A 241 -20.03 6.26 -4.38
C GLN A 241 -19.38 7.29 -5.32
N LYS A 242 -19.04 8.48 -4.82
CA LYS A 242 -18.32 9.49 -5.60
C LYS A 242 -16.99 8.96 -6.14
N ALA A 243 -16.25 8.19 -5.34
CA ALA A 243 -15.03 7.54 -5.81
C ALA A 243 -15.33 6.49 -6.90
N LEU A 244 -16.35 5.64 -6.72
CA LEU A 244 -16.77 4.66 -7.72
C LEU A 244 -17.15 5.29 -9.07
N ASP A 245 -17.71 6.49 -9.05
CA ASP A 245 -18.11 7.25 -10.24
C ASP A 245 -16.92 7.70 -11.08
N THR A 246 -15.70 7.76 -10.52
CA THR A 246 -14.48 8.10 -11.29
C THR A 246 -13.96 6.93 -12.14
N PHE A 247 -14.43 5.71 -11.86
CA PHE A 247 -13.97 4.52 -12.55
C PHE A 247 -14.94 4.13 -13.66
N GLN A 248 -14.47 3.56 -14.75
CA GLN A 248 -15.29 2.79 -15.68
C GLN A 248 -15.55 1.41 -15.07
N LYS A 249 -14.46 0.72 -14.68
CA LYS A 249 -14.49 -0.60 -14.05
C LYS A 249 -13.71 -0.59 -12.75
N LEU A 250 -14.30 -1.15 -11.71
CA LEU A 250 -13.62 -1.49 -10.47
C LEU A 250 -14.16 -2.85 -10.05
N THR A 251 -13.27 -3.84 -9.93
CA THR A 251 -13.64 -5.20 -9.52
C THR A 251 -12.63 -5.76 -8.54
N LEU A 252 -13.10 -6.54 -7.57
CA LEU A 252 -12.27 -7.33 -6.67
C LEU A 252 -12.54 -8.81 -6.93
N LYS A 253 -11.59 -9.50 -7.58
CA LYS A 253 -11.64 -10.97 -7.68
C LYS A 253 -11.03 -11.56 -6.41
N LEU A 254 -11.85 -12.22 -5.61
CA LEU A 254 -11.45 -12.92 -4.40
C LEU A 254 -11.43 -14.43 -4.67
N SER A 255 -10.29 -15.07 -4.42
CA SER A 255 -10.12 -16.51 -4.55
C SER A 255 -9.60 -17.09 -3.24
N VAL A 256 -10.23 -18.16 -2.75
CA VAL A 256 -9.87 -18.79 -1.47
C VAL A 256 -9.69 -20.28 -1.66
N ASN A 257 -8.55 -20.81 -1.23
CA ASN A 257 -8.26 -22.24 -1.22
C ASN A 257 -8.79 -22.87 0.08
N LYS A 258 -9.78 -23.77 -0.02
CA LYS A 258 -10.46 -24.42 1.12
C LYS A 258 -9.56 -25.25 2.02
N LYS A 259 -8.41 -25.74 1.51
CA LYS A 259 -7.49 -26.61 2.26
C LYS A 259 -6.43 -25.82 3.02
N THR A 260 -5.91 -24.77 2.40
CA THR A 260 -4.77 -23.99 2.92
C THR A 260 -5.19 -22.65 3.50
N ASP A 261 -6.46 -22.27 3.32
CA ASP A 261 -7.01 -20.94 3.63
C ASP A 261 -6.24 -19.80 2.90
N LYS A 262 -5.40 -20.14 1.89
CA LYS A 262 -4.72 -19.17 1.03
C LYS A 262 -5.76 -18.30 0.33
N THR A 263 -5.58 -16.99 0.41
CA THR A 263 -6.48 -16.00 -0.16
C THR A 263 -5.74 -15.16 -1.19
N ASP A 264 -6.22 -15.13 -2.42
CA ASP A 264 -5.72 -14.30 -3.50
C ASP A 264 -6.79 -13.25 -3.86
N MET A 265 -6.40 -11.98 -3.84
CA MET A 265 -7.23 -10.81 -4.13
C MET A 265 -6.66 -10.07 -5.33
N ILE A 266 -7.47 -9.83 -6.36
CA ILE A 266 -7.06 -9.04 -7.53
C ILE A 266 -8.01 -7.86 -7.67
N TYR A 267 -7.51 -6.66 -7.39
CA TYR A 267 -8.20 -5.41 -7.66
C TYR A 267 -7.90 -4.99 -9.10
N THR A 268 -8.94 -4.86 -9.92
CA THR A 268 -8.82 -4.31 -11.27
C THR A 268 -9.48 -2.95 -11.33
N ILE A 269 -8.73 -1.93 -11.74
CA ILE A 269 -9.14 -0.54 -11.82
C ILE A 269 -9.00 -0.10 -13.27
N VAL A 270 -10.07 0.45 -13.83
CA VAL A 270 -10.09 1.13 -15.12
C VAL A 270 -10.77 2.47 -14.88
N PRO A 271 -10.05 3.60 -14.94
CA PRO A 271 -10.65 4.92 -14.79
C PRO A 271 -11.57 5.27 -15.97
N LYS A 272 -12.50 6.21 -15.77
CA LYS A 272 -13.29 6.76 -16.89
C LYS A 272 -12.42 7.59 -17.82
N ASP A 273 -11.57 8.43 -17.23
CA ASP A 273 -10.53 9.15 -17.95
C ASP A 273 -9.28 8.27 -18.07
N GLN A 274 -9.03 7.80 -19.28
CA GLN A 274 -7.92 6.89 -19.59
C GLN A 274 -6.72 7.59 -20.22
N GLN A 275 -6.66 8.94 -20.17
CA GLN A 275 -5.54 9.69 -20.76
C GLN A 275 -4.20 9.32 -20.13
N SER A 276 -4.13 9.19 -18.81
CA SER A 276 -2.89 8.89 -18.09
C SER A 276 -2.76 7.40 -17.70
N LEU A 277 -3.85 6.80 -17.23
CA LEU A 277 -3.90 5.40 -16.78
C LEU A 277 -5.02 4.69 -17.55
N LYS A 278 -4.69 3.64 -18.32
CA LYS A 278 -5.70 2.81 -18.98
C LYS A 278 -6.23 1.72 -18.05
N SER A 279 -5.34 1.03 -17.35
CA SER A 279 -5.72 0.00 -16.38
C SER A 279 -4.64 -0.23 -15.33
N LEU A 280 -5.07 -0.67 -14.15
CA LEU A 280 -4.21 -1.15 -13.07
C LEU A 280 -4.83 -2.41 -12.49
N ALA A 281 -4.03 -3.48 -12.37
CA ALA A 281 -4.37 -4.66 -11.59
C ALA A 281 -3.38 -4.82 -10.44
N LEU A 282 -3.89 -4.80 -9.20
CA LEU A 282 -3.12 -5.07 -8.00
C LEU A 282 -3.47 -6.47 -7.51
N GLU A 283 -2.48 -7.32 -7.29
CA GLU A 283 -2.64 -8.65 -6.72
C GLU A 283 -2.11 -8.66 -5.30
N MET A 284 -2.95 -9.09 -4.36
CA MET A 284 -2.58 -9.32 -2.97
C MET A 284 -2.86 -10.79 -2.62
N THR A 285 -1.84 -11.48 -2.15
CA THR A 285 -1.91 -12.86 -1.69
C THR A 285 -1.66 -12.89 -0.19
N VAL A 286 -2.47 -13.65 0.54
CA VAL A 286 -2.27 -13.97 1.96
C VAL A 286 -2.23 -15.48 2.10
N THR A 287 -1.16 -15.99 2.70
CA THR A 287 -0.97 -17.42 2.95
C THR A 287 -0.85 -17.66 4.45
N PRO A 288 -1.92 -18.13 5.11
CA PRO A 288 -1.87 -18.53 6.50
C PRO A 288 -0.85 -19.63 6.75
N SER A 289 -0.25 -19.63 7.93
CA SER A 289 0.73 -20.63 8.36
C SER A 289 0.51 -20.99 9.83
N LYS A 290 1.13 -22.09 10.26
CA LYS A 290 1.05 -22.52 11.67
C LYS A 290 1.70 -21.47 12.57
N TYR A 291 1.00 -21.07 13.62
CA TYR A 291 1.55 -20.24 14.68
C TYR A 291 2.62 -21.04 15.45
N LYS A 292 3.88 -20.58 15.40
CA LYS A 292 5.03 -21.27 16.02
C LYS A 292 5.67 -20.48 17.16
N LYS A 293 5.60 -19.15 17.12
CA LYS A 293 6.21 -18.24 18.09
C LYS A 293 5.27 -17.08 18.39
N ALA A 294 5.40 -16.50 19.58
CA ALA A 294 4.67 -15.28 19.93
C ALA A 294 5.36 -14.04 19.33
N PRO A 295 4.60 -12.98 19.03
CA PRO A 295 5.17 -11.67 18.73
C PRO A 295 6.07 -11.19 19.87
N VAL A 296 7.20 -10.55 19.53
CA VAL A 296 8.18 -10.09 20.53
C VAL A 296 8.10 -8.58 20.64
N MET A 297 7.58 -8.08 21.77
CA MET A 297 7.60 -6.64 22.07
C MET A 297 9.05 -6.16 22.27
N PRO A 298 9.41 -4.96 21.79
CA PRO A 298 10.73 -4.40 22.04
C PRO A 298 10.94 -4.18 23.55
N LYS A 299 12.17 -4.39 24.02
CA LYS A 299 12.54 -4.06 25.39
C LYS A 299 12.69 -2.55 25.52
N LYS A 300 12.55 -2.02 26.74
CA LYS A 300 12.73 -0.57 27.01
C LYS A 300 14.07 -0.03 26.48
N ALA A 301 15.16 -0.80 26.62
CA ALA A 301 16.49 -0.43 26.13
C ALA A 301 16.62 -0.43 24.59
N ASP A 302 15.65 -1.00 23.88
CA ASP A 302 15.59 -1.04 22.42
C ASP A 302 14.65 0.03 21.84
N ILE A 303 13.95 0.77 22.69
CA ILE A 303 13.09 1.88 22.28
C ILE A 303 13.91 3.16 22.39
N LEU A 304 14.08 3.86 21.26
CA LEU A 304 14.67 5.19 21.23
C LEU A 304 13.56 6.22 21.47
N SER A 305 13.83 7.19 22.35
CA SER A 305 13.01 8.39 22.37
C SER A 305 13.17 9.16 21.06
N ASN A 306 12.16 9.93 20.68
CA ASN A 306 12.29 10.78 19.49
C ASN A 306 13.46 11.78 19.60
N GLU A 307 13.75 12.32 20.79
CA GLU A 307 14.90 13.21 20.97
C GLU A 307 16.24 12.50 20.75
N GLU A 308 16.41 11.30 21.27
CA GLU A 308 17.62 10.50 21.04
C GLU A 308 17.75 10.13 19.57
N PHE A 309 16.66 9.71 18.93
CA PHE A 309 16.64 9.43 17.51
C PHE A 309 17.01 10.65 16.68
N GLN A 310 16.42 11.81 16.96
CA GLN A 310 16.76 13.06 16.29
C GLN A 310 18.21 13.47 16.55
N LYS A 311 18.74 13.37 17.77
CA LYS A 311 20.15 13.66 18.09
C LYS A 311 21.11 12.71 17.36
N LEU A 312 20.74 11.44 17.22
CA LEU A 312 21.53 10.46 16.49
C LEU A 312 21.56 10.75 14.99
N LEU A 313 20.48 11.33 14.44
CA LEU A 313 20.41 11.74 13.03
C LEU A 313 20.83 13.21 12.79
N SER A 314 20.88 14.02 13.84
CA SER A 314 21.18 15.45 13.84
C SER A 314 22.39 15.68 14.73
N GLN A 315 23.58 15.37 14.21
CA GLN A 315 24.77 16.06 14.69
C GLN A 315 25.17 17.13 13.68
N PRO A 316 25.41 18.37 14.13
CA PRO A 316 26.02 19.37 13.28
C PRO A 316 27.39 18.84 12.87
N LYS A 317 27.77 19.05 11.61
CA LYS A 317 29.19 19.05 11.23
C LYS A 317 29.97 19.83 12.31
N PRO A 318 31.16 19.40 12.77
CA PRO A 318 32.06 20.35 13.41
C PRO A 318 32.15 21.58 12.49
N GLN A 319 31.88 22.77 13.05
CA GLN A 319 31.81 24.05 12.36
C GLN A 319 33.18 24.53 11.85
N THR A 320 33.93 23.68 11.15
CA THR A 320 35.22 24.02 10.53
C THR A 320 35.25 23.70 9.05
N GLN A 321 34.10 23.54 8.42
CA GLN A 321 34.01 23.53 6.96
C GLN A 321 32.89 24.47 6.53
N THR A 322 33.28 25.65 6.04
CA THR A 322 32.58 26.32 4.96
C THR A 322 32.06 25.23 4.02
N GLN A 323 30.74 25.03 4.00
CA GLN A 323 30.16 24.13 3.02
C GLN A 323 30.64 24.62 1.65
N PRO A 324 31.26 23.80 0.79
CA PRO A 324 31.24 24.15 -0.61
C PRO A 324 29.76 24.11 -0.98
N GLN A 325 29.17 25.30 -1.14
CA GLN A 325 27.87 25.43 -1.80
C GLN A 325 28.03 24.68 -3.12
N VAL A 326 27.31 23.57 -3.29
CA VAL A 326 27.32 22.84 -4.54
C VAL A 326 26.62 23.74 -5.55
N LYS A 327 27.42 24.55 -6.24
CA LYS A 327 26.93 25.34 -7.37
C LYS A 327 26.42 24.36 -8.41
N ILE A 328 25.28 24.65 -9.02
CA ILE A 328 24.80 23.84 -10.12
C ILE A 328 25.78 23.96 -11.30
N THR A 329 25.93 22.88 -12.04
CA THR A 329 26.76 22.84 -13.25
C THR A 329 26.16 23.72 -14.34
N ASP A 330 26.96 24.13 -15.33
CA ASP A 330 26.49 24.94 -16.46
C ASP A 330 25.41 24.21 -17.27
N GLU A 331 25.50 22.89 -17.40
CA GLU A 331 24.46 22.06 -18.02
C GLU A 331 23.12 22.14 -17.28
N GLN A 332 23.15 22.03 -15.95
CA GLN A 332 21.95 22.17 -15.11
C GLN A 332 21.39 23.59 -15.16
N PHE A 333 22.26 24.60 -15.17
CA PHE A 333 21.85 25.99 -15.31
C PHE A 333 21.17 26.28 -16.65
N LYS A 334 21.69 25.73 -17.77
CA LYS A 334 21.06 25.82 -19.09
C LYS A 334 19.66 25.22 -19.11
N GLN A 335 19.42 24.13 -18.38
CA GLN A 335 18.08 23.54 -18.26
C GLN A 335 17.10 24.48 -17.53
N VAL A 336 17.54 25.13 -16.46
CA VAL A 336 16.74 26.14 -15.73
C VAL A 336 16.38 27.30 -16.64
N LEU A 337 17.35 27.84 -17.40
CA LEU A 337 17.09 28.92 -18.37
C LEU A 337 16.11 28.50 -19.47
N ASN A 338 16.24 27.28 -19.99
CA ASN A 338 15.35 26.76 -21.03
C ASN A 338 13.90 26.60 -20.53
N GLN A 339 13.70 26.17 -19.29
CA GLN A 339 12.36 26.10 -18.70
C GLN A 339 11.73 27.50 -18.56
N ILE A 340 12.50 28.50 -18.13
CA ILE A 340 12.04 29.89 -18.03
C ILE A 340 11.68 30.44 -19.42
N LYS A 341 12.49 30.17 -20.44
CA LYS A 341 12.21 30.54 -21.84
C LYS A 341 10.95 29.88 -22.37
N GLN A 342 10.72 28.60 -22.06
CA GLN A 342 9.50 27.88 -22.47
C GLN A 342 8.24 28.46 -21.81
N VAL A 343 8.30 28.79 -20.51
CA VAL A 343 7.19 29.45 -19.80
C VAL A 343 6.88 30.83 -20.39
N LYS A 344 7.90 31.58 -20.81
CA LYS A 344 7.68 32.86 -21.50
C LYS A 344 7.11 32.68 -22.90
N ALA A 345 7.56 31.66 -23.62
CA ALA A 345 7.08 31.34 -24.97
C ALA A 345 5.60 30.91 -25.01
N THR A 346 5.03 30.44 -23.89
CA THR A 346 3.60 30.11 -23.76
C THR A 346 2.73 31.34 -23.44
N GLY A 347 3.30 32.55 -23.42
CA GLY A 347 2.60 33.81 -23.16
C GLY A 347 2.37 34.11 -21.67
N GLN A 348 2.93 33.30 -20.76
CA GLN A 348 2.83 33.55 -19.33
C GLN A 348 3.84 34.62 -18.88
N THR A 349 3.36 35.67 -18.24
CA THR A 349 4.20 36.72 -17.65
C THR A 349 4.71 36.29 -16.27
N ILE A 350 6.01 36.46 -16.04
CA ILE A 350 6.63 36.29 -14.72
C ILE A 350 6.61 37.64 -14.02
N ASP A 351 5.66 37.82 -13.11
CA ASP A 351 5.52 39.05 -12.32
C ASP A 351 6.73 39.30 -11.38
N ALA A 352 6.83 40.53 -10.86
CA ALA A 352 7.95 40.96 -10.03
C ALA A 352 8.14 40.14 -8.74
N ALA A 353 7.05 39.63 -8.16
CA ALA A 353 7.10 38.82 -6.94
C ALA A 353 7.69 37.43 -7.24
N LYS A 354 7.26 36.80 -8.33
CA LYS A 354 7.81 35.52 -8.80
C LYS A 354 9.27 35.65 -9.23
N LYS A 355 9.65 36.75 -9.88
CA LYS A 355 11.06 37.05 -10.21
C LYS A 355 11.92 37.08 -8.95
N GLN A 356 11.50 37.82 -7.92
CA GLN A 356 12.24 37.90 -6.66
C GLN A 356 12.32 36.55 -5.95
N GLN A 357 11.23 35.78 -5.94
CA GLN A 357 11.20 34.44 -5.34
C GLN A 357 12.17 33.49 -6.06
N LEU A 358 12.19 33.48 -7.40
CA LEU A 358 13.13 32.66 -8.18
C LEU A 358 14.58 33.07 -7.90
N LEU A 359 14.89 34.37 -7.93
CA LEU A 359 16.24 34.86 -7.66
C LEU A 359 16.70 34.49 -6.24
N GLN A 360 15.87 34.65 -5.21
CA GLN A 360 16.20 34.27 -3.84
C GLN A 360 16.39 32.75 -3.70
N THR A 361 15.54 31.96 -4.36
CA THR A 361 15.61 30.49 -4.32
C THR A 361 16.91 29.98 -4.93
N TYR A 362 17.35 30.54 -6.06
CA TYR A 362 18.53 30.08 -6.77
C TYR A 362 19.84 30.75 -6.32
N LYS A 363 19.81 31.87 -5.60
CA LYS A 363 21.00 32.64 -5.19
C LYS A 363 22.08 31.80 -4.51
N ALA A 364 21.70 30.86 -3.67
CA ALA A 364 22.64 30.00 -2.92
C ALA A 364 23.28 28.89 -3.76
N TYR A 365 22.84 28.70 -5.01
CA TYR A 365 23.20 27.57 -5.86
C TYR A 365 23.82 27.97 -7.21
N LEU A 366 23.91 29.27 -7.50
CA LEU A 366 24.46 29.80 -8.76
C LEU A 366 25.85 30.42 -8.55
N SER A 367 26.66 30.45 -9.61
CA SER A 367 27.78 31.40 -9.67
C SER A 367 27.28 32.83 -9.81
N ASP A 368 28.16 33.82 -9.61
CA ASP A 368 27.81 35.22 -9.83
C ASP A 368 27.46 35.51 -11.30
N GLU A 369 28.12 34.82 -12.24
CA GLU A 369 27.79 34.88 -13.67
C GLU A 369 26.41 34.28 -13.95
N GLN A 370 26.14 33.07 -13.46
CA GLN A 370 24.86 32.39 -13.65
C GLN A 370 23.70 33.17 -12.98
N TYR A 371 23.93 33.75 -11.81
CA TYR A 371 22.93 34.58 -11.14
C TYR A 371 22.60 35.85 -11.93
N LYS A 372 23.62 36.50 -12.52
CA LYS A 372 23.42 37.65 -13.42
C LYS A 372 22.65 37.23 -14.66
N GLU A 373 23.01 36.10 -15.27
CA GLU A 373 22.36 35.60 -16.48
C GLU A 373 20.89 35.24 -16.23
N LEU A 374 20.58 34.60 -15.10
CA LEU A 374 19.20 34.32 -14.68
C LEU A 374 18.39 35.61 -14.50
N ARG A 375 18.96 36.63 -13.85
CA ARG A 375 18.30 37.92 -13.66
C ARG A 375 18.01 38.60 -14.99
N THR A 376 19.01 38.67 -15.88
CA THR A 376 18.84 39.24 -17.22
C THR A 376 17.78 38.49 -18.02
N GLU A 377 17.76 37.16 -17.97
CA GLU A 377 16.74 36.39 -18.68
C GLU A 377 15.35 36.59 -18.10
N LEU A 378 15.20 36.73 -16.78
CA LEU A 378 13.92 37.05 -16.15
C LEU A 378 13.42 38.46 -16.50
N ASP A 379 14.31 39.41 -16.76
CA ASP A 379 13.99 40.81 -17.07
C ASP A 379 13.63 41.10 -18.54
N LYS A 380 13.92 40.17 -19.46
CA LYS A 380 13.35 40.14 -20.82
C LYS A 380 11.85 39.84 -20.79
#